data_AF-A0A6J4I1T9-F1
#
_entry.id   AF-A0A6J4I1T9-F1
#
_cell.length_a   1.000
_cell.length_b   1.000
_cell.length_c   1.000
_cell.angle_alpha   90.00
_cell.angle_beta   90.00
_cell.angle_gamma   90.00
#
_symmetry.space_group_name_H-M   'P 1'
#
loop_
_entity.id
_entity.type
_entity.pdbx_description
1 polymer ?
#
loop_
_entity_poly.entity_id
_entity_poly.type
_entity_poly.pdbx_seq_one_letter_code
_entity_poly.pdbx_strand_id
1 'polypeptide(L)'
;MSLRRFVLTGAPGSGKTLLLQALAEQGWSVVPHAATDVIAAEQARGVDEPWERNDLVDSVVSLQRQREVTPPAAGADVQVFDRSPLCTLALTRYLRRPVSPLLAAEVDRVLHEHVYEPQVLLVRPLGFVQATAARRVRYEDSLVFERVHVAVYREHGFTLVDVPPAELSNRVAVVKQVISKA
;
A
#
# COMPACT_ATOMS: atom_id res chain seq x y z
N MET A 1 16.63 3.56 -19.04
CA MET A 1 15.17 3.37 -18.87
C MET A 1 14.74 4.23 -17.69
N SER A 2 13.56 4.84 -17.72
CA SER A 2 13.02 5.51 -16.53
C SER A 2 12.55 4.45 -15.53
N LEU A 3 12.82 4.68 -14.24
CA LEU A 3 12.37 3.83 -13.16
C LEU A 3 10.84 3.72 -13.16
N ARG A 4 10.30 2.50 -13.23
CA ARG A 4 8.85 2.25 -13.16
C ARG A 4 8.44 1.93 -11.73
N ARG A 5 7.32 2.47 -11.26
CA ARG A 5 6.86 2.32 -9.87
C ARG A 5 5.46 1.72 -9.83
N PHE A 6 5.34 0.50 -9.34
CA PHE A 6 4.05 -0.17 -9.16
C PHE A 6 3.58 -0.06 -7.72
N VAL A 7 2.27 0.04 -7.52
CA VAL A 7 1.66 -0.07 -6.20
C VAL A 7 1.10 -1.47 -6.02
N LEU A 8 1.44 -2.11 -4.90
CA LEU A 8 0.84 -3.35 -4.44
C LEU A 8 0.02 -3.04 -3.18
N THR A 9 -1.30 -3.25 -3.27
CA THR A 9 -2.26 -2.93 -2.21
C THR A 9 -3.28 -4.05 -2.03
N GLY A 10 -4.21 -3.90 -1.09
CA GLY A 10 -5.25 -4.90 -0.79
C GLY A 10 -5.67 -4.91 0.68
N ALA A 11 -6.73 -5.66 0.98
CA ALA A 11 -7.33 -5.71 2.31
C ALA A 11 -6.36 -6.19 3.42
N PRO A 12 -6.52 -5.75 4.69
CA PRO A 12 -5.88 -6.38 5.83
C PRO A 12 -6.06 -7.90 5.80
N GLY A 13 -5.00 -8.66 6.08
CA GLY A 13 -5.07 -10.13 6.05
C GLY A 13 -4.90 -10.78 4.67
N SER A 14 -4.82 -10.03 3.57
CA SER A 14 -4.66 -10.61 2.22
C SER A 14 -3.27 -11.20 1.92
N GLY A 15 -2.35 -11.22 2.90
CA GLY A 15 -1.00 -11.80 2.74
C GLY A 15 -0.01 -10.93 1.95
N LYS A 16 -0.26 -9.62 1.81
CA LYS A 16 0.66 -8.68 1.12
C LYS A 16 2.09 -8.75 1.64
N THR A 17 2.28 -8.75 2.96
CA THR A 17 3.60 -8.75 3.58
C THR A 17 4.44 -9.95 3.12
N LEU A 18 3.86 -11.16 3.12
CA LEU A 18 4.53 -12.36 2.61
C LEU A 18 4.83 -12.27 1.12
N LEU A 19 3.91 -11.72 0.33
CA LEU A 19 4.09 -11.52 -1.11
C LEU A 19 5.23 -10.54 -1.42
N LEU A 20 5.30 -9.44 -0.68
CA LEU A 20 6.34 -8.42 -0.82
C LEU A 20 7.71 -8.92 -0.34
N GLN A 21 7.75 -9.71 0.75
CA GLN A 21 8.96 -10.38 1.20
C GLN A 21 9.49 -11.33 0.12
N ALA A 22 8.63 -12.17 -0.45
CA ALA A 22 9.02 -13.09 -1.52
C ALA A 22 9.51 -12.37 -2.79
N LEU A 23 8.97 -11.19 -3.10
CA LEU A 23 9.48 -10.34 -4.18
C LEU A 23 10.87 -9.79 -3.84
N ALA A 24 11.06 -9.27 -2.63
CA ALA A 24 12.35 -8.74 -2.18
C ALA A 24 13.45 -9.82 -2.18
N GLU A 25 13.14 -11.04 -1.71
CA GLU A 25 14.05 -12.21 -1.75
C GLU A 25 14.47 -12.60 -3.17
N GLN A 26 13.66 -12.26 -4.18
CA GLN A 26 13.97 -12.45 -5.60
C GLN A 26 14.68 -11.24 -6.24
N GLY A 27 15.09 -10.26 -5.45
CA GLY A 27 15.86 -9.09 -5.91
C GLY A 27 15.01 -7.91 -6.41
N TRP A 28 13.69 -7.93 -6.24
CA TRP A 28 12.86 -6.77 -6.58
C TRP A 28 13.04 -5.64 -5.55
N SER A 29 13.12 -4.40 -6.03
CA SER A 29 13.15 -3.23 -5.14
C SER A 29 11.76 -3.01 -4.54
N VAL A 30 11.62 -3.27 -3.24
CA VAL A 30 10.36 -3.11 -2.51
C VAL A 30 10.45 -1.92 -1.57
N VAL A 31 9.46 -1.02 -1.64
CA VAL A 31 9.32 0.10 -0.70
C VAL A 31 8.31 -0.29 0.38
N PRO A 32 8.73 -0.39 1.66
CA PRO A 32 7.89 -0.95 2.73
C PRO A 32 6.79 0.01 3.20
N HIS A 33 5.78 -0.57 3.86
CA HIS A 33 4.58 0.12 4.32
C HIS A 33 4.87 1.19 5.38
N ALA A 34 4.72 2.47 5.00
CA ALA A 34 4.99 3.60 5.88
C ALA A 34 4.16 3.58 7.18
N ALA A 35 2.86 3.23 7.13
CA ALA A 35 2.03 3.28 8.33
C ALA A 35 2.42 2.27 9.40
N THR A 36 2.90 1.09 9.02
CA THR A 36 3.42 0.12 10.01
C THR A 36 4.59 0.72 10.78
N ASP A 37 5.52 1.37 10.08
CA ASP A 37 6.75 1.88 10.69
C ASP A 37 6.50 3.15 11.51
N VAL A 38 5.59 4.03 11.08
CA VAL A 38 5.16 5.18 11.89
C VAL A 38 4.49 4.69 13.18
N ILE A 39 3.56 3.73 13.10
CA ILE A 39 2.87 3.20 14.29
C ILE A 39 3.89 2.55 15.24
N ALA A 40 4.82 1.74 14.72
CA ALA A 40 5.84 1.10 15.53
C ALA A 40 6.76 2.13 16.22
N ALA A 41 7.16 3.20 15.52
CA ALA A 41 7.97 4.26 16.08
C ALA A 41 7.25 5.03 17.20
N GLU A 42 5.95 5.32 17.03
CA GLU A 42 5.14 5.98 18.06
C GLU A 42 4.90 5.08 19.28
N GLN A 43 4.65 3.78 19.08
CA GLN A 43 4.54 2.82 20.18
C GLN A 43 5.85 2.69 20.96
N ALA A 44 6.99 2.70 20.28
CA ALA A 44 8.31 2.70 20.93
C ALA A 44 8.55 3.97 21.77
N ARG A 45 7.84 5.07 21.49
CA ARG A 45 7.86 6.32 22.27
C ARG A 45 6.84 6.34 23.41
N GLY A 46 6.08 5.25 23.62
CA GLY A 46 5.10 5.12 24.68
C GLY A 46 3.69 5.59 24.31
N VAL A 47 3.37 5.73 23.02
CA VAL A 47 1.99 5.98 22.56
C VAL A 47 1.30 4.64 22.31
N ASP A 48 0.37 4.25 23.19
CA ASP A 48 -0.30 2.94 23.10
C ASP A 48 -1.13 2.77 21.82
N GLU A 49 -1.88 3.82 21.45
CA GLU A 49 -2.81 3.80 20.31
C GLU A 49 -2.54 4.94 19.29
N PRO A 50 -1.42 4.91 18.54
CA PRO A 50 -1.07 6.01 17.62
C PRO A 50 -2.11 6.26 16.52
N TRP A 51 -2.92 5.24 16.19
CA TRP A 51 -4.00 5.31 15.19
C TRP A 51 -5.18 6.21 15.58
N GLU A 52 -5.32 6.54 16.86
CA GLU A 52 -6.33 7.50 17.30
C GLU A 52 -5.93 8.95 17.03
N ARG A 53 -4.63 9.20 16.85
CA ARG A 53 -4.12 10.56 16.65
C ARG A 53 -4.44 11.07 15.24
N ASN A 54 -4.77 12.36 15.16
CA ASN A 54 -5.07 13.02 13.89
C ASN A 54 -3.81 13.23 13.02
N ASP A 55 -2.65 13.41 13.65
CA ASP A 55 -1.36 13.66 12.98
C ASP A 55 -0.70 12.39 12.41
N LEU A 56 -1.24 11.20 12.73
CA LEU A 56 -0.72 9.95 12.19
C LEU A 56 -0.77 9.94 10.66
N VAL A 57 -1.87 10.40 10.06
CA VAL A 57 -2.05 10.45 8.60
C VAL A 57 -0.91 11.25 7.94
N ASP A 58 -0.61 12.42 8.48
CA ASP A 58 0.42 13.31 7.93
C ASP A 58 1.82 12.73 8.11
N SER A 59 2.06 12.04 9.23
CA SER A 59 3.31 11.31 9.48
C SER A 59 3.51 10.16 8.49
N VAL A 60 2.43 9.42 8.17
CA VAL A 60 2.45 8.34 7.16
C VAL A 60 2.72 8.88 5.77
N VAL A 61 2.03 9.95 5.38
CA VAL A 61 2.25 10.62 4.08
C VAL A 61 3.69 11.11 3.95
N SER A 62 4.21 11.76 4.99
CA SER A 62 5.58 12.29 5.00
C SER A 62 6.63 11.18 4.85
N LEU A 63 6.50 10.10 5.62
CA LEU A 63 7.43 8.96 5.53
C LEU A 63 7.33 8.25 4.17
N GLN A 64 6.11 8.11 3.63
CA GLN A 64 5.91 7.50 2.31
C GLN A 64 6.57 8.32 1.21
N ARG A 65 6.40 9.65 1.24
CA ARG A 65 7.07 10.57 0.30
C ARG A 65 8.58 10.49 0.43
N GLN A 66 9.11 10.49 1.66
CA GLN A 66 10.55 10.36 1.90
C GLN A 66 11.10 9.08 1.24
N ARG A 67 10.38 7.96 1.36
CA ARG A 67 10.78 6.68 0.74
C ARG A 67 10.67 6.70 -0.78
N GLU A 68 9.67 7.36 -1.33
CA GLU A 68 9.49 7.51 -2.79
C GLU A 68 10.65 8.27 -3.44
N VAL A 69 11.10 9.36 -2.82
CA VAL A 69 12.20 10.19 -3.35
C VAL A 69 13.58 9.62 -3.03
N THR A 70 13.67 8.61 -2.16
CA THR A 70 14.93 7.92 -1.90
C THR A 70 15.32 7.10 -3.13
N PRO A 71 16.53 7.28 -3.69
CA PRO A 71 16.97 6.52 -4.84
C PRO A 71 16.90 5.01 -4.58
N PRO A 72 16.43 4.21 -5.55
CA PRO A 72 16.47 2.76 -5.40
C PRO A 72 17.92 2.26 -5.34
N ALA A 73 18.08 0.99 -4.99
CA ALA A 73 19.36 0.31 -5.15
C ALA A 73 19.85 0.40 -6.61
N ALA A 74 21.18 0.49 -6.79
CA ALA A 74 21.79 0.62 -8.11
C ALA A 74 21.35 -0.53 -9.04
N GLY A 75 20.90 -0.18 -10.24
CA GLY A 75 20.43 -1.15 -11.25
C GLY A 75 18.96 -1.57 -11.13
N ALA A 76 18.18 -1.00 -10.20
CA ALA A 76 16.75 -1.24 -10.16
C ALA A 76 16.01 -0.42 -11.23
N ASP A 77 15.38 -1.12 -12.18
CA ASP A 77 14.50 -0.50 -13.19
C ASP A 77 13.02 -0.49 -12.75
N VAL A 78 12.69 -1.19 -11.66
CA VAL A 78 11.34 -1.26 -11.10
C VAL A 78 11.37 -1.17 -9.58
N GLN A 79 10.43 -0.42 -9.02
CA GLN A 79 10.06 -0.43 -7.60
C GLN A 79 8.62 -0.90 -7.39
N VAL A 80 8.39 -1.67 -6.32
CA VAL A 80 7.06 -2.09 -5.86
C VAL A 80 6.78 -1.49 -4.49
N PHE A 81 5.78 -0.63 -4.41
CA PHE A 81 5.39 0.07 -3.19
C PHE A 81 4.32 -0.72 -2.42
N ASP A 82 4.59 -1.03 -1.15
CA ASP A 82 3.56 -1.47 -0.21
C ASP A 82 2.70 -0.25 0.17
N ARG A 83 1.64 -0.06 -0.63
CA ARG A 83 0.69 1.06 -0.61
C ARG A 83 1.22 2.38 -1.17
N SER A 84 0.28 3.30 -1.40
CA SER A 84 0.49 4.67 -1.91
C SER A 84 -0.30 5.69 -1.06
N PRO A 85 -0.17 7.00 -1.30
CA PRO A 85 -1.02 8.01 -0.68
C PRO A 85 -2.52 7.79 -0.92
N LEU A 86 -2.91 7.16 -2.04
CA LEU A 86 -4.31 6.78 -2.32
C LEU A 86 -4.82 5.73 -1.33
N CYS A 87 -3.95 4.85 -0.82
CA CYS A 87 -4.33 3.91 0.23
C CYS A 87 -4.61 4.62 1.55
N THR A 88 -3.85 5.68 1.84
CA THR A 88 -4.08 6.53 3.01
C THR A 88 -5.38 7.32 2.85
N LEU A 89 -5.67 7.85 1.65
CA LEU A 89 -6.97 8.44 1.32
C LEU A 89 -8.12 7.47 1.53
N ALA A 90 -7.99 6.23 1.05
CA ALA A 90 -8.99 5.19 1.26
C ALA A 90 -9.21 4.85 2.75
N LEU A 91 -8.14 4.83 3.55
CA LEU A 91 -8.23 4.68 5.00
C LEU A 91 -8.98 5.85 5.65
N THR A 92 -8.62 7.08 5.31
CA THR A 92 -9.27 8.28 5.84
C THR A 92 -10.76 8.30 5.52
N ARG A 93 -11.14 7.96 4.29
CA ARG A 93 -12.56 7.85 3.87
C ARG A 93 -13.30 6.73 4.58
N TYR A 94 -12.69 5.55 4.71
CA TYR A 94 -13.27 4.41 5.43
C TYR A 94 -13.55 4.74 6.90
N LEU A 95 -12.61 5.42 7.56
CA LEU A 95 -12.74 5.88 8.95
C LEU A 95 -13.65 7.11 9.11
N ARG A 96 -14.16 7.67 8.00
CA ARG A 96 -14.97 8.92 7.98
C ARG A 96 -14.27 10.10 8.66
N ARG A 97 -12.94 10.16 8.50
CA ARG A 97 -12.11 11.26 9.01
C ARG A 97 -11.96 12.34 7.93
N PRO A 98 -11.75 13.62 8.31
CA PRO A 98 -11.42 14.66 7.34
C PRO A 98 -10.09 14.34 6.65
N VAL A 99 -10.02 14.62 5.35
CA VAL A 99 -8.77 14.55 4.59
C VAL A 99 -7.90 15.74 4.99
N SER A 100 -6.67 15.47 5.44
CA SER A 100 -5.74 16.55 5.79
C SER A 100 -5.26 17.29 4.53
N PRO A 101 -4.90 18.59 4.64
CA PRO A 101 -4.34 19.33 3.51
C PRO A 101 -3.09 18.67 2.92
N LEU A 102 -2.24 18.07 3.78
CA LEU A 102 -1.03 17.37 3.33
C LEU A 102 -1.37 16.12 2.51
N LEU A 103 -2.33 15.31 2.96
CA LEU A 103 -2.77 14.13 2.20
C LEU A 103 -3.40 14.53 0.87
N ALA A 104 -4.25 15.55 0.84
CA ALA A 104 -4.84 16.04 -0.41
C ALA A 104 -3.77 16.49 -1.40
N ALA A 105 -2.84 17.34 -0.96
CA ALA A 105 -1.75 17.84 -1.79
C ALA A 105 -0.84 16.71 -2.31
N GLU A 106 -0.57 15.69 -1.49
CA GLU A 106 0.24 14.56 -1.91
C GLU A 106 -0.49 13.68 -2.93
N VAL A 107 -1.79 13.45 -2.75
CA VAL A 107 -2.62 12.74 -3.73
C VAL A 107 -2.60 13.47 -5.07
N ASP A 108 -2.84 14.79 -5.08
CA ASP A 108 -2.80 15.59 -6.30
C ASP A 108 -1.42 15.53 -6.97
N ARG A 109 -0.34 15.60 -6.19
CA ARG A 109 1.03 15.50 -6.70
C ARG A 109 1.28 14.17 -7.39
N VAL A 110 1.01 13.03 -6.74
CA VAL A 110 1.33 11.71 -7.30
C VAL A 110 0.54 11.42 -8.58
N LEU A 111 -0.65 12.02 -8.72
CA LEU A 111 -1.46 11.96 -9.93
C LEU A 111 -0.88 12.83 -11.05
N HIS A 112 -0.60 14.09 -10.75
CA HIS A 112 -0.08 15.06 -11.72
C HIS A 112 1.31 14.67 -12.25
N GLU A 113 2.18 14.20 -11.36
CA GLU A 113 3.55 13.80 -11.71
C GLU A 113 3.64 12.37 -12.25
N HIS A 114 2.52 11.64 -12.34
CA HIS A 114 2.47 10.24 -12.75
C HIS A 114 3.51 9.37 -12.00
N VAL A 115 3.57 9.54 -10.67
CA VAL A 115 4.58 8.88 -9.82
C VAL A 115 4.51 7.36 -9.92
N TYR A 116 3.29 6.82 -10.06
CA TYR A 116 3.02 5.39 -10.14
C TYR A 116 2.46 5.01 -11.50
N GLU A 117 2.76 3.78 -11.91
CA GLU A 117 2.14 3.15 -13.07
C GLU A 117 0.61 3.12 -12.93
N PRO A 118 -0.16 3.30 -14.03
CA PRO A 118 -1.62 3.26 -13.99
C PRO A 118 -2.19 1.93 -13.51
N GLN A 119 -1.41 0.85 -13.63
CA GLN A 119 -1.77 -0.49 -13.17
C GLN A 119 -1.38 -0.69 -11.70
N VAL A 120 -2.39 -0.90 -10.86
CA VAL A 120 -2.23 -1.14 -9.42
C VAL A 120 -2.53 -2.60 -9.11
N LEU A 121 -1.59 -3.29 -8.48
CA LEU A 121 -1.74 -4.69 -8.09
C LEU A 121 -2.63 -4.79 -6.84
N LEU A 122 -3.86 -5.26 -7.02
CA LEU A 122 -4.83 -5.46 -5.95
C LEU A 122 -4.80 -6.90 -5.45
N VAL A 123 -4.20 -7.09 -4.28
CA VAL A 123 -4.14 -8.38 -3.60
C VAL A 123 -5.47 -8.71 -2.95
N ARG A 124 -6.17 -9.68 -3.54
CA ARG A 124 -7.51 -10.11 -3.13
C ARG A 124 -7.50 -10.85 -1.78
N PRO A 125 -8.60 -10.83 -1.03
CA PRO A 125 -8.66 -11.42 0.31
C PRO A 125 -8.59 -12.95 0.24
N LEU A 126 -8.03 -13.58 1.28
CA LEU A 126 -7.83 -15.04 1.33
C LEU A 126 -9.08 -15.83 1.75
N GLY A 127 -10.21 -15.16 1.99
CA GLY A 127 -11.39 -15.78 2.60
C GLY A 127 -11.41 -15.74 4.13
N PHE A 128 -10.34 -15.28 4.76
CA PHE A 128 -10.23 -15.16 6.22
C PHE A 128 -9.29 -14.02 6.63
N VAL A 129 -9.40 -13.58 7.87
CA VAL A 129 -8.41 -12.74 8.55
C VAL A 129 -7.97 -13.46 9.81
N GLN A 130 -6.69 -13.85 9.88
CA GLN A 130 -6.12 -14.35 11.12
C GLN A 130 -5.97 -13.19 12.11
N ALA A 131 -6.62 -13.32 13.27
CA ALA A 131 -6.47 -12.39 14.37
C ALA A 131 -5.04 -12.48 14.93
N THR A 132 -4.41 -11.33 15.14
CA THR A 132 -3.12 -11.21 15.82
C THR A 132 -3.17 -10.04 16.80
N ALA A 133 -2.16 -9.90 17.67
CA ALA A 133 -2.07 -8.72 18.54
C ALA A 133 -2.15 -7.39 17.74
N ALA A 134 -1.57 -7.38 16.54
CA ALA A 134 -1.57 -6.23 15.62
C ALA A 134 -2.75 -6.20 14.63
N ARG A 135 -3.60 -7.23 14.58
CA ARG A 135 -4.73 -7.33 13.63
C ARG A 135 -5.97 -7.87 14.33
N ARG A 136 -6.85 -6.95 14.73
CA ARG A 136 -8.13 -7.25 15.40
C ARG A 136 -9.35 -6.98 14.52
N VAL A 137 -9.13 -6.68 13.24
CA VAL A 137 -10.20 -6.41 12.26
C VAL A 137 -10.90 -7.70 11.86
N ARG A 138 -12.23 -7.66 11.73
CA ARG A 138 -13.02 -8.80 11.24
C ARG A 138 -12.86 -8.96 9.74
N TYR A 139 -13.10 -10.16 9.24
CA TYR A 139 -13.01 -10.42 7.80
C TYR A 139 -13.99 -9.56 7.00
N GLU A 140 -15.22 -9.40 7.48
CA GLU A 140 -16.26 -8.60 6.83
C GLU A 140 -15.84 -7.13 6.70
N ASP A 141 -15.25 -6.57 7.76
CA ASP A 141 -14.75 -5.19 7.78
C ASP A 141 -13.59 -5.03 6.77
N SER A 142 -12.76 -6.07 6.59
CA SER A 142 -11.70 -6.07 5.57
C SER A 142 -12.26 -5.99 4.15
N LEU A 143 -13.42 -6.62 3.88
CA LEU A 143 -14.11 -6.56 2.59
C LEU A 143 -14.76 -5.20 2.34
N VAL A 144 -15.33 -4.57 3.37
CA VAL A 144 -15.84 -3.19 3.27
C VAL A 144 -14.69 -2.25 2.93
N PHE A 145 -13.56 -2.39 3.64
CA PHE A 145 -12.39 -1.57 3.42
C PHE A 145 -11.79 -1.75 2.01
N GLU A 146 -11.78 -2.98 1.50
CA GLU A 146 -11.38 -3.23 0.11
C GLU A 146 -12.26 -2.49 -0.90
N ARG A 147 -13.58 -2.50 -0.72
CA ARG A 147 -14.49 -1.77 -1.63
C ARG A 147 -14.20 -0.27 -1.66
N VAL A 148 -13.91 0.33 -0.51
CA VAL A 148 -13.50 1.75 -0.44
C VAL A 148 -12.16 1.95 -1.15
N HIS A 149 -11.20 1.05 -0.96
CA HIS A 149 -9.92 1.06 -1.69
C HIS A 149 -10.11 1.02 -3.21
N VAL A 150 -10.94 0.09 -3.69
CA VAL A 150 -11.24 -0.07 -5.11
C VAL A 150 -11.88 1.20 -5.68
N ALA A 151 -12.85 1.77 -4.96
CA ALA A 151 -13.52 3.01 -5.37
C ALA A 151 -12.52 4.16 -5.50
N VAL A 152 -11.67 4.38 -4.49
CA VAL A 152 -10.65 5.44 -4.52
C VAL A 152 -9.73 5.31 -5.73
N TYR A 153 -9.16 4.13 -5.98
CA TYR A 153 -8.26 3.97 -7.13
C TYR A 153 -8.95 4.23 -8.47
N ARG A 154 -10.18 3.73 -8.64
CA ARG A 154 -10.96 3.93 -9.88
C ARG A 154 -11.36 5.39 -10.10
N GLU A 155 -11.78 6.08 -9.04
CA GLU A 155 -12.12 7.51 -9.09
C GLU A 155 -10.94 8.37 -9.54
N HIS A 156 -9.71 7.96 -9.24
CA HIS A 156 -8.49 8.68 -9.63
C HIS A 156 -7.81 8.08 -10.87
N GLY A 157 -8.54 7.30 -11.68
CA GLY A 157 -8.10 6.86 -13.01
C GLY A 157 -7.16 5.64 -13.05
N PHE A 158 -6.94 4.94 -11.93
CA PHE A 158 -6.11 3.73 -11.93
C PHE A 158 -6.90 2.49 -12.38
N THR A 159 -6.18 1.59 -13.04
CA THR A 159 -6.67 0.24 -13.36
C THR A 159 -6.16 -0.74 -12.32
N LEU A 160 -7.08 -1.43 -11.65
CA LEU A 160 -6.73 -2.44 -10.66
C LEU A 160 -6.55 -3.80 -11.35
N VAL A 161 -5.39 -4.41 -11.14
CA VAL A 161 -5.07 -5.75 -11.61
C VAL A 161 -5.12 -6.71 -10.42
N ASP A 162 -6.06 -7.64 -10.47
CA ASP A 162 -6.27 -8.58 -9.37
C ASP A 162 -5.12 -9.57 -9.24
N VAL A 163 -4.60 -9.70 -8.03
CA VAL A 163 -3.75 -10.81 -7.60
C VAL A 163 -4.64 -11.74 -6.76
N PRO A 164 -5.14 -12.84 -7.34
CA PRO A 164 -6.14 -13.70 -6.70
C PRO A 164 -5.56 -14.47 -5.49
N PRO A 165 -6.42 -14.98 -4.60
CA PRO A 165 -5.98 -15.90 -3.56
C PRO A 165 -5.46 -17.19 -4.22
N ALA A 166 -4.19 -17.51 -3.96
CA ALA A 166 -3.50 -18.70 -4.46
C ALA A 166 -2.25 -18.93 -3.61
N GLU A 167 -1.56 -20.04 -3.87
CA GLU A 167 -0.20 -20.30 -3.38
C GLU A 167 0.72 -19.09 -3.63
N LEU A 168 1.65 -18.85 -2.70
CA LEU A 168 2.53 -17.68 -2.72
C LEU A 168 3.31 -17.55 -4.04
N SER A 169 3.86 -18.67 -4.54
CA SER A 169 4.60 -18.73 -5.81
C SER A 169 3.77 -18.28 -7.01
N ASN A 170 2.49 -18.68 -7.08
CA ASN A 170 1.58 -18.29 -8.13
C ASN A 170 1.25 -16.79 -8.07
N ARG A 171 1.06 -16.25 -6.86
CA ARG A 171 0.82 -14.81 -6.67
C ARG A 171 2.03 -13.97 -7.07
N VAL A 172 3.24 -14.43 -6.75
CA VAL A 172 4.49 -13.80 -7.23
C VAL A 172 4.55 -13.83 -8.75
N ALA A 173 4.21 -14.95 -9.38
CA ALA A 173 4.22 -15.07 -10.85
C ALA A 173 3.26 -14.06 -11.52
N VAL A 174 2.04 -13.89 -10.98
CA VAL A 174 1.08 -12.89 -11.47
C VAL A 174 1.67 -11.48 -11.37
N VAL A 175 2.22 -11.10 -10.20
CA VAL A 175 2.84 -9.79 -10.01
C VAL A 175 3.97 -9.55 -11.01
N LYS A 176 4.86 -10.52 -11.19
CA LYS A 176 5.98 -10.43 -12.15
C LYS A 176 5.49 -10.27 -13.59
N GLN A 177 4.44 -10.99 -13.97
CA GLN A 177 3.87 -10.92 -15.31
C GLN A 177 3.29 -9.53 -15.61
N VAL A 178 2.67 -8.88 -14.64
CA VAL A 178 2.14 -7.52 -14.79
C VAL A 178 3.29 -6.53 -14.94
N ILE A 179 4.28 -6.61 -14.05
CA ILE A 179 5.45 -5.72 -14.05
C ILE A 179 6.29 -5.88 -15.33
N SER A 180 6.38 -7.08 -15.91
CA SER A 180 7.17 -7.33 -17.11
C SER A 180 6.47 -6.96 -18.42
N LYS A 181 5.14 -6.81 -18.42
CA LYS A 181 4.35 -6.49 -19.62
C LYS A 181 4.07 -5.00 -19.83
N ALA A 182 4.27 -4.19 -18.79
CA ALA A 182 4.02 -2.76 -18.78
C ALA A 182 5.17 -1.95 -19.41
#